data_AF-A0A0S8A2N4-F1
#
_entry.id   AF-A0A0S8A2N4-F1
#
_cell.length_a   1.000
_cell.length_b   1.000
_cell.length_c   1.000
_cell.angle_alpha   90.00
_cell.angle_beta   90.00
_cell.angle_gamma   90.00
#
_symmetry.space_group_name_H-M   'P 1'
#
loop_
_entity.id
_entity.type
_entity.pdbx_description
1 polymer ?
#
loop_
_entity_poly.entity_id
_entity_poly.type
_entity_poly.pdbx_seq_one_letter_code
_entity_poly.pdbx_strand_id
1 'polypeptide(L)'
;MGVSGGDFSLRTAINPYGAAGFVLAGVSAVTQEWSLPEFCWSIWLAGLVYTWVCIATASLQIIVSARSDKAAYDERLPLLRRFSPGVFLFGLAVISVSVGLLAFRLYSFLFAFYGLFLSVFAEMEPLDLFGRNGFINSDFFTPVMYLVDRSWPMAAGALLANWGDFFRKNPWRRVLLPLQKEIVRMHIMILALPFLSLIAWALFKEAYQSITIVILMGLFYLLPKKEQGNDVEITGKPWTSGDAVG
;
A
#
# COMPACT_ATOMS: atom_id res chain seq x y z
N MET A 1 6.27 40.36 -18.90
CA MET A 1 7.29 39.46 -18.32
C MET A 1 7.26 39.64 -16.82
N GLY A 2 6.89 38.59 -16.10
CA GLY A 2 6.80 38.58 -14.64
C GLY A 2 6.62 37.13 -14.21
N VAL A 3 7.70 36.37 -14.23
CA VAL A 3 7.75 35.01 -13.67
C VAL A 3 7.71 35.18 -12.17
N SER A 4 6.51 35.09 -11.59
CA SER A 4 6.30 35.00 -10.16
C SER A 4 6.87 33.66 -9.70
N GLY A 5 7.99 33.72 -8.99
CA GLY A 5 8.64 32.56 -8.39
C GLY A 5 7.65 31.76 -7.56
N GLY A 6 7.55 30.47 -7.88
CA GLY A 6 6.87 29.51 -7.02
C GLY A 6 7.64 29.42 -5.72
N ASP A 7 7.11 30.06 -4.69
CA ASP A 7 7.45 29.78 -3.30
C ASP A 7 7.07 28.32 -3.04
N PHE A 8 8.02 27.43 -3.31
CA PHE A 8 7.94 26.01 -2.97
C PHE A 8 8.04 25.96 -1.45
N SER A 9 6.91 26.13 -0.77
CA SER A 9 6.82 26.11 0.69
C SER A 9 7.32 24.75 1.18
N LEU A 10 8.58 24.69 1.60
CA LEU A 10 9.23 23.53 2.23
C LEU A 10 8.43 22.98 3.42
N ARG A 11 7.57 23.82 4.04
CA ARG A 11 6.67 23.42 5.12
C ARG A 11 5.50 22.53 4.69
N THR A 12 5.18 22.47 3.39
CA THR A 12 4.12 21.61 2.84
C THR A 12 4.66 20.30 2.26
N ALA A 13 5.99 20.12 2.19
CA ALA A 13 6.60 18.99 1.49
C ALA A 13 6.72 17.71 2.33
N ILE A 14 6.72 17.82 3.67
CA ILE A 14 6.96 16.67 4.57
C ILE A 14 5.68 16.33 5.33
N ASN A 15 5.07 15.21 4.96
CA ASN A 15 3.96 14.61 5.69
C ASN A 15 4.42 14.26 7.12
N PRO A 16 3.84 14.83 8.19
CA PRO A 16 4.26 14.57 9.57
C PRO A 16 4.14 13.09 9.94
N TYR A 17 3.17 12.37 9.38
CA TYR A 17 3.04 10.93 9.56
C TYR A 17 4.12 10.13 8.84
N GLY A 18 4.56 10.63 7.67
CA GLY A 18 5.72 10.08 6.95
C GLY A 18 7.02 10.27 7.73
N ALA A 19 7.22 11.45 8.33
CA ALA A 19 8.36 11.72 9.21
C ALA A 19 8.34 10.83 10.46
N ALA A 20 7.18 10.64 11.09
CA ALA A 20 7.03 9.74 12.22
C ALA A 20 7.37 8.28 11.85
N GLY A 21 6.86 7.81 10.70
CA GLY A 21 7.19 6.48 10.17
C GLY A 21 8.68 6.32 9.86
N PHE A 22 9.30 7.34 9.26
CA PHE A 22 10.74 7.38 9.00
C PHE A 22 11.57 7.29 10.29
N VAL A 23 11.23 8.08 11.31
CA VAL A 23 11.95 8.05 12.60
C VAL A 23 11.78 6.69 13.29
N LEU A 24 10.57 6.15 13.32
CA LEU A 24 10.28 4.85 13.93
C LEU A 24 11.10 3.73 13.27
N ALA A 25 11.03 3.63 11.94
CA ALA A 25 11.76 2.61 11.21
C ALA A 25 13.28 2.88 11.20
N GLY A 26 13.69 4.14 11.13
CA GLY A 26 15.07 4.63 11.26
C GLY A 26 15.76 4.20 12.53
N VAL A 27 15.17 4.56 13.66
CA VAL A 27 15.70 4.19 14.97
C VAL A 27 15.76 2.67 15.09
N SER A 28 14.71 1.95 14.67
CA SER A 28 14.66 0.48 14.75
C SER A 28 15.74 -0.18 13.89
N ALA A 29 15.95 0.29 12.67
CA ALA A 29 16.97 -0.26 11.77
C ALA A 29 18.39 -0.05 12.31
N VAL A 30 18.66 1.09 12.94
CA VAL A 30 19.96 1.38 13.54
C VAL A 30 20.18 0.59 14.83
N THR A 31 19.18 0.54 15.72
CA THR A 31 19.33 -0.14 17.02
C THR A 31 19.37 -1.65 16.91
N GLN A 32 18.75 -2.22 15.88
CA GLN A 32 18.76 -3.65 15.60
C GLN A 32 19.80 -4.05 14.54
N GLU A 33 20.64 -3.10 14.11
CA GLU A 33 21.72 -3.33 13.15
C GLU A 33 21.24 -4.05 11.88
N TRP A 34 20.13 -3.59 11.30
CA TRP A 34 19.56 -4.23 10.11
C TRP A 34 20.59 -4.27 8.99
N SER A 35 20.76 -5.47 8.44
CA SER A 35 21.45 -5.70 7.19
C SER A 35 20.61 -5.20 6.01
N LEU A 36 21.27 -5.02 4.88
CA LEU A 36 20.62 -4.56 3.66
C LEU A 36 19.56 -5.56 3.13
N PRO A 37 19.77 -6.89 3.18
CA PRO A 37 18.71 -7.87 2.92
C PRO A 37 17.51 -7.75 3.87
N GLU A 38 17.74 -7.61 5.18
CA GLU A 38 16.66 -7.42 6.16
C GLU A 38 15.84 -6.17 5.85
N PHE A 39 16.49 -5.08 5.44
CA PHE A 39 15.79 -3.89 4.98
C PHE A 39 14.91 -4.16 3.76
N CYS A 40 15.38 -4.91 2.76
CA CYS A 40 14.57 -5.27 1.59
C CYS A 40 13.33 -6.11 1.99
N TRP A 41 13.51 -7.10 2.86
CA TRP A 41 12.42 -7.90 3.40
C TRP A 41 11.44 -7.09 4.26
N SER A 42 11.93 -6.10 5.01
CA SER A 42 11.08 -5.20 5.80
C SER A 42 10.16 -4.34 4.92
N ILE A 43 10.64 -3.91 3.74
CA ILE A 43 9.83 -3.16 2.76
C ILE A 43 8.78 -4.06 2.12
N TRP A 44 9.17 -5.30 1.78
CA TRP A 44 8.23 -6.30 1.31
C TRP A 44 7.11 -6.55 2.32
N LEU A 45 7.45 -6.73 3.60
CA LEU A 45 6.48 -6.89 4.69
C LEU A 45 5.56 -5.67 4.77
N ALA A 46 6.11 -4.46 4.75
CA ALA A 46 5.32 -3.24 4.83
C ALA A 46 4.31 -3.13 3.67
N GLY A 47 4.71 -3.49 2.45
CA GLY A 47 3.80 -3.55 1.30
C GLY A 47 2.69 -4.60 1.47
N LEU A 48 3.04 -5.78 1.98
CA LEU A 48 2.09 -6.87 2.22
C LEU A 48 1.04 -6.47 3.27
N VAL A 49 1.51 -6.02 4.43
CA VAL A 49 0.64 -5.60 5.55
C VAL A 49 -0.23 -4.43 5.15
N TYR A 50 0.32 -3.42 4.47
CA TYR A 50 -0.46 -2.30 3.97
C TYR A 50 -1.61 -2.76 3.07
N THR A 51 -1.32 -3.68 2.13
CA THR A 51 -2.31 -4.26 1.23
C THR A 51 -3.41 -5.02 1.99
N TRP A 52 -3.03 -5.84 2.97
CA TRP A 52 -3.98 -6.58 3.81
C TRP A 52 -4.88 -5.64 4.62
N VAL A 53 -4.32 -4.60 5.23
CA VAL A 53 -5.09 -3.61 5.98
C VAL A 53 -6.04 -2.84 5.06
N CYS A 54 -5.62 -2.47 3.84
CA CYS A 54 -6.52 -1.84 2.86
C CYS A 54 -7.73 -2.73 2.54
N ILE A 55 -7.52 -4.03 2.30
CA ILE A 55 -8.60 -4.98 1.99
C ILE A 55 -9.54 -5.13 3.18
N ALA A 56 -8.99 -5.36 4.38
CA ALA A 56 -9.78 -5.55 5.59
C ALA A 56 -10.61 -4.32 5.94
N THR A 57 -10.00 -3.13 5.93
CA THR A 57 -10.69 -1.86 6.22
C THR A 57 -11.70 -1.47 5.13
N ALA A 58 -11.45 -1.84 3.87
CA ALA A 58 -12.42 -1.67 2.79
C ALA A 58 -13.65 -2.55 3.00
N SER A 59 -13.46 -3.85 3.22
CA SER A 59 -14.55 -4.79 3.47
C SER A 59 -15.37 -4.40 4.71
N LEU A 60 -14.71 -3.99 5.80
CA LEU A 60 -15.37 -3.55 7.02
C LEU A 60 -16.22 -2.29 6.78
N GLN A 61 -15.66 -1.28 6.10
CA GLN A 61 -16.41 -0.06 5.82
C GLN A 61 -17.61 -0.32 4.90
N ILE A 62 -17.49 -1.20 3.90
CA ILE A 62 -18.63 -1.57 3.04
C ILE A 62 -19.76 -2.16 3.90
N ILE A 63 -19.42 -3.06 4.82
CA ILE A 63 -20.40 -3.72 5.70
C ILE A 63 -21.06 -2.72 6.65
N VAL A 64 -20.26 -1.85 7.30
CA VAL A 64 -20.76 -0.89 8.29
C VAL A 64 -21.56 0.24 7.63
N SER A 65 -21.13 0.72 6.46
CA SER A 65 -21.82 1.78 5.70
C SER A 65 -22.95 1.26 4.80
N ALA A 66 -23.13 -0.07 4.71
CA ALA A 66 -24.16 -0.68 3.86
C ALA A 66 -25.56 -0.08 4.08
N ARG A 67 -25.93 0.17 5.34
CA ARG A 67 -27.24 0.73 5.68
C ARG A 67 -27.40 2.18 5.25
N SER A 68 -26.38 3.01 5.47
CA SER A 68 -26.41 4.43 5.07
C SER A 68 -26.42 4.59 3.56
N ASP A 69 -25.72 3.68 2.86
CA ASP A 69 -25.50 3.79 1.43
C ASP A 69 -26.61 3.15 0.60
N LYS A 70 -27.56 2.44 1.23
CA LYS A 70 -28.66 1.73 0.55
C LYS A 70 -29.41 2.64 -0.42
N ALA A 71 -29.70 3.89 -0.04
CA ALA A 71 -30.38 4.84 -0.93
C ALA A 71 -29.57 5.13 -2.20
N ALA A 72 -28.25 5.29 -2.07
CA ALA A 72 -27.35 5.49 -3.21
C ALA A 72 -27.23 4.23 -4.09
N TYR A 73 -27.25 3.02 -3.50
CA TYR A 73 -27.30 1.76 -4.27
C TYR A 73 -28.64 1.57 -4.98
N ASP A 74 -29.75 1.90 -4.33
CA ASP A 74 -31.11 1.83 -4.88
C ASP A 74 -31.30 2.78 -6.07
N GLU A 75 -30.58 3.90 -6.11
CA GLU A 75 -30.55 4.82 -7.25
C GLU A 75 -29.76 4.24 -8.43
N ARG A 76 -28.60 3.64 -8.18
CA ARG A 76 -27.71 3.12 -9.23
C ARG A 76 -28.15 1.76 -9.79
N LEU A 77 -28.78 0.93 -8.96
CA LEU A 77 -29.16 -0.44 -9.28
C LEU A 77 -30.63 -0.66 -8.89
N PRO A 78 -31.59 -0.37 -9.79
CA PRO A 78 -33.01 -0.44 -9.49
C PRO A 78 -33.50 -1.85 -9.09
N LEU A 79 -32.76 -2.89 -9.45
CA LEU A 79 -33.01 -4.27 -9.02
C LEU A 79 -32.88 -4.44 -7.49
N LEU A 80 -32.03 -3.67 -6.83
CA LEU A 80 -31.76 -3.80 -5.40
C LEU A 80 -32.90 -3.26 -4.53
N ARG A 81 -33.74 -2.39 -5.07
CA ARG A 81 -34.94 -1.83 -4.39
C ARG A 81 -35.92 -2.90 -3.92
N ARG A 82 -35.95 -4.05 -4.61
CA ARG A 82 -36.88 -5.15 -4.31
C ARG A 82 -36.48 -5.94 -3.06
N PHE A 83 -35.25 -5.81 -2.60
CA PHE A 83 -34.78 -6.56 -1.43
C PHE A 83 -35.14 -5.83 -0.13
N SER A 84 -35.54 -6.62 0.88
CA SER A 84 -35.67 -6.10 2.24
C SER A 84 -34.31 -5.62 2.76
N PRO A 85 -34.26 -4.65 3.69
CA PRO A 85 -33.00 -4.16 4.24
C PRO A 85 -32.08 -5.27 4.77
N GLY A 86 -32.65 -6.30 5.41
CA GLY A 86 -31.89 -7.45 5.92
C GLY A 86 -31.23 -8.27 4.81
N VAL A 87 -31.96 -8.57 3.74
CA VAL A 87 -31.42 -9.33 2.58
C VAL A 87 -30.35 -8.52 1.85
N PHE A 88 -30.55 -7.21 1.72
CA PHE A 88 -29.56 -6.30 1.13
C PHE A 88 -28.26 -6.28 1.96
N LEU A 89 -28.36 -6.12 3.28
CA LEU A 89 -27.18 -6.11 4.18
C LEU A 89 -26.43 -7.44 4.14
N PHE A 90 -27.15 -8.56 4.23
CA PHE A 90 -26.54 -9.88 4.16
C PHE A 90 -25.86 -10.10 2.81
N GLY A 91 -26.54 -9.77 1.70
CA GLY A 91 -25.98 -9.89 0.36
C GLY A 91 -24.73 -9.04 0.17
N LEU A 92 -24.75 -7.78 0.60
CA LEU A 92 -23.58 -6.90 0.50
C LEU A 92 -22.42 -7.38 1.38
N ALA A 93 -22.71 -7.90 2.57
CA ALA A 93 -21.69 -8.50 3.44
C ALA A 93 -21.04 -9.73 2.79
N VAL A 94 -21.84 -10.66 2.24
CA VAL A 94 -21.33 -11.83 1.52
C VAL A 94 -20.48 -11.43 0.33
N ILE A 95 -20.95 -10.47 -0.49
CA ILE A 95 -20.19 -9.97 -1.65
C ILE A 95 -18.89 -9.31 -1.20
N SER A 96 -18.95 -8.42 -0.21
CA SER A 96 -17.78 -7.70 0.33
C SER A 96 -16.71 -8.65 0.89
N VAL A 97 -17.13 -9.67 1.65
CA VAL A 97 -16.23 -10.69 2.20
C VAL A 97 -15.65 -11.54 1.06
N SER A 98 -16.47 -11.95 0.10
CA SER A 98 -16.01 -12.77 -1.04
C SER A 98 -14.98 -12.03 -1.90
N VAL A 99 -15.26 -10.76 -2.23
CA VAL A 99 -14.33 -9.90 -2.98
C VAL A 99 -13.08 -9.64 -2.16
N GLY A 100 -13.20 -9.38 -0.86
CA GLY A 100 -12.06 -9.20 0.04
C GLY A 100 -11.18 -10.44 0.12
N LEU A 101 -11.76 -11.64 0.23
CA LEU A 101 -11.03 -12.91 0.22
C LEU A 101 -10.33 -13.16 -1.10
N LEU A 102 -10.99 -12.87 -2.23
CA LEU A 102 -10.38 -12.98 -3.56
C LEU A 102 -9.20 -12.02 -3.70
N ALA A 103 -9.37 -10.76 -3.31
CA ALA A 103 -8.30 -9.78 -3.32
C ALA A 103 -7.13 -10.23 -2.43
N PHE A 104 -7.40 -10.68 -1.21
CA PHE A 104 -6.40 -11.20 -0.28
C PHE A 104 -5.58 -12.34 -0.90
N ARG A 105 -6.25 -13.28 -1.58
CA ARG A 105 -5.59 -14.40 -2.28
C ARG A 105 -4.71 -13.91 -3.43
N LEU A 106 -5.22 -13.03 -4.28
CA LEU A 106 -4.48 -12.49 -5.42
C LEU A 106 -3.23 -11.73 -4.96
N TYR A 107 -3.35 -10.88 -3.94
CA TYR A 107 -2.21 -10.14 -3.44
C TYR A 107 -1.22 -11.01 -2.66
N SER A 108 -1.69 -11.98 -1.88
CA SER A 108 -0.78 -12.93 -1.23
C SER A 108 0.02 -13.72 -2.27
N PHE A 109 -0.60 -14.12 -3.38
CA PHE A 109 0.11 -14.74 -4.50
C PHE A 109 1.14 -13.80 -5.14
N LEU A 110 0.77 -12.55 -5.40
CA LEU A 110 1.68 -11.54 -5.96
C LEU A 110 2.88 -11.28 -5.02
N PHE A 111 2.64 -11.12 -3.73
CA PHE A 111 3.70 -10.93 -2.74
C PHE A 111 4.52 -12.20 -2.53
N ALA A 112 3.94 -13.39 -2.67
CA ALA A 112 4.71 -14.63 -2.69
C ALA A 112 5.70 -14.62 -3.86
N PHE A 113 5.28 -14.20 -5.05
CA PHE A 113 6.19 -14.02 -6.19
C PHE A 113 7.31 -13.02 -5.89
N TYR A 114 7.01 -11.89 -5.24
CA TYR A 114 8.06 -10.97 -4.81
C TYR A 114 8.97 -11.55 -3.71
N GLY A 115 8.44 -12.36 -2.81
CA GLY A 115 9.22 -13.06 -1.80
C GLY A 115 10.20 -14.04 -2.43
N LEU A 116 9.76 -14.80 -3.44
CA LEU A 116 10.64 -15.66 -4.25
C LEU A 116 11.73 -14.88 -4.98
N PHE A 117 11.39 -13.69 -5.48
CA PHE A 117 12.38 -12.83 -6.10
C PHE A 117 13.41 -12.36 -5.06
N LEU A 118 12.94 -11.89 -3.90
CA LEU A 118 13.82 -11.46 -2.81
C LEU A 118 14.67 -12.59 -2.25
N SER A 119 14.17 -13.81 -2.19
CA SER A 119 14.94 -14.96 -1.70
C SER A 119 16.14 -15.30 -2.59
N VAL A 120 16.19 -14.80 -3.82
CA VAL A 120 17.34 -14.96 -4.72
C VAL A 120 18.32 -13.78 -4.64
N PHE A 121 17.81 -12.56 -4.50
CA PHE A 121 18.63 -11.33 -4.60
C PHE A 121 18.96 -10.68 -3.25
N ALA A 122 18.22 -11.02 -2.20
CA ALA A 122 18.32 -10.47 -0.86
C ALA A 122 18.22 -11.61 0.17
N GLU A 123 19.05 -12.65 -0.01
CA GLU A 123 19.17 -13.76 0.93
C GLU A 123 19.54 -13.28 2.33
N MET A 124 18.86 -13.79 3.35
CA MET A 124 19.16 -13.50 4.75
C MET A 124 18.95 -14.71 5.64
N GLU A 125 19.49 -14.67 6.86
CA GLU A 125 19.19 -15.70 7.85
C GLU A 125 17.77 -15.52 8.46
N PRO A 126 17.06 -16.62 8.76
CA PRO A 126 17.49 -18.01 8.57
C PRO A 126 17.25 -18.49 7.12
N LEU A 127 18.22 -19.23 6.57
CA LEU A 127 18.27 -19.59 5.14
C LEU A 127 17.19 -20.59 4.71
N ASP A 128 16.63 -21.33 5.67
CA ASP A 128 15.46 -22.19 5.48
C ASP A 128 14.17 -21.40 5.21
N LEU A 129 14.12 -20.11 5.57
CA LEU A 129 13.00 -19.21 5.29
C LEU A 129 13.30 -18.20 4.17
N PHE A 130 14.51 -17.63 4.13
CA PHE A 130 14.83 -16.51 3.24
C PHE A 130 16.02 -16.77 2.28
N GLY A 131 16.58 -17.98 2.29
CA GLY A 131 17.58 -18.38 1.29
C GLY A 131 16.93 -18.69 -0.06
N ARG A 132 17.75 -18.94 -1.11
CA ARG A 132 17.29 -19.20 -2.50
C ARG A 132 16.09 -20.12 -2.64
N ASN A 133 16.08 -21.18 -1.83
CA ASN A 133 15.01 -22.17 -1.82
C ASN A 133 14.18 -22.15 -0.53
N GLY A 134 14.58 -21.35 0.47
CA GLY A 134 13.92 -21.31 1.77
C GLY A 134 12.46 -20.89 1.66
N PHE A 135 12.22 -19.76 0.98
CA PHE A 135 10.87 -19.22 0.83
C PHE A 135 9.91 -20.13 0.03
N ILE A 136 10.45 -20.98 -0.85
CA ILE A 136 9.68 -22.01 -1.59
C ILE A 136 9.33 -23.18 -0.66
N ASN A 137 10.25 -23.54 0.24
CA ASN A 137 10.14 -24.72 1.08
C ASN A 137 9.38 -24.44 2.40
N SER A 138 9.31 -23.18 2.83
CA SER A 138 8.48 -22.73 3.95
C SER A 138 7.05 -22.43 3.51
N ASP A 139 6.07 -22.56 4.42
CA ASP A 139 4.75 -21.98 4.16
C ASP A 139 4.83 -20.45 4.09
N PHE A 140 4.01 -19.80 3.26
CA PHE A 140 4.05 -18.34 3.06
C PHE A 140 3.95 -17.54 4.37
N PHE A 141 3.27 -18.07 5.40
CA PHE A 141 3.00 -17.33 6.63
C PHE A 141 4.15 -17.39 7.64
N THR A 142 4.94 -18.46 7.66
CA THR A 142 6.09 -18.57 8.58
C THR A 142 7.13 -17.46 8.37
N PRO A 143 7.62 -17.18 7.14
CA PRO A 143 8.50 -16.04 6.87
C PRO A 143 7.85 -14.70 7.21
N VAL A 144 6.54 -14.55 6.95
CA VAL A 144 5.79 -13.34 7.29
C VAL A 144 5.81 -13.11 8.79
N MET A 145 5.50 -14.13 9.60
CA MET A 145 5.47 -14.02 11.06
C MET A 145 6.85 -13.69 11.63
N TYR A 146 7.91 -14.31 11.09
CA TYR A 146 9.28 -13.98 11.47
C TYR A 146 9.60 -12.50 11.19
N LEU A 147 9.25 -12.00 10.00
CA LEU A 147 9.46 -10.59 9.64
C LEU A 147 8.58 -9.64 10.48
N VAL A 148 7.37 -10.04 10.87
CA VAL A 148 6.55 -9.23 11.78
C VAL A 148 7.25 -9.11 13.12
N ASP A 149 7.73 -10.20 13.72
CA ASP A 149 8.40 -10.14 15.02
C ASP A 149 9.63 -9.20 15.00
N ARG A 150 10.44 -9.29 13.95
CA ARG A 150 11.69 -8.53 13.82
C ARG A 150 11.52 -7.12 13.25
N SER A 151 10.67 -6.94 12.24
CA SER A 151 10.60 -5.73 11.40
C SER A 151 9.21 -5.07 11.38
N TRP A 152 8.33 -5.34 12.36
CA TRP A 152 7.04 -4.64 12.48
C TRP A 152 7.12 -3.11 12.45
N PRO A 153 8.17 -2.42 12.97
CA PRO A 153 8.20 -0.96 12.95
C PRO A 153 8.13 -0.39 11.52
N MET A 154 8.64 -1.14 10.54
CA MET A 154 8.55 -0.76 9.13
C MET A 154 7.10 -0.86 8.61
N ALA A 155 6.39 -1.93 8.95
CA ALA A 155 4.98 -2.06 8.61
C ALA A 155 4.13 -0.99 9.30
N ALA A 156 4.33 -0.77 10.60
CA ALA A 156 3.63 0.26 11.37
C ALA A 156 3.90 1.68 10.83
N GLY A 157 5.16 1.98 10.54
CA GLY A 157 5.55 3.26 9.92
C GLY A 157 4.85 3.47 8.58
N ALA A 158 4.79 2.44 7.72
CA ALA A 158 4.09 2.50 6.45
C ALA A 158 2.58 2.72 6.63
N LEU A 159 1.94 2.03 7.59
CA LEU A 159 0.52 2.25 7.90
C LEU A 159 0.28 3.69 8.38
N LEU A 160 1.13 4.23 9.25
CA LEU A 160 1.01 5.61 9.75
C LEU A 160 1.18 6.63 8.62
N ALA A 161 2.23 6.49 7.81
CA ALA A 161 2.51 7.38 6.69
C ALA A 161 1.37 7.43 5.66
N ASN A 162 0.60 6.35 5.55
CA ASN A 162 -0.53 6.20 4.64
C ASN A 162 -1.89 6.21 5.35
N TRP A 163 -1.97 6.67 6.61
CA TRP A 163 -3.18 6.54 7.43
C TRP A 163 -4.43 7.15 6.78
N GLY A 164 -4.28 8.29 6.08
CA GLY A 164 -5.37 8.95 5.37
C GLY A 164 -6.02 8.09 4.26
N ASP A 165 -5.28 7.12 3.71
CA ASP A 165 -5.81 6.22 2.67
C ASP A 165 -6.90 5.28 3.22
N PHE A 166 -6.87 4.99 4.52
CA PHE A 166 -7.88 4.16 5.19
C PHE A 166 -9.19 4.90 5.47
N PHE A 167 -9.26 6.22 5.31
CA PHE A 167 -10.48 7.01 5.58
C PHE A 167 -11.08 7.62 4.30
N ARG A 168 -10.61 7.21 3.11
CA ARG A 168 -11.19 7.70 1.84
C ARG A 168 -12.67 7.30 1.72
N LYS A 169 -13.48 8.22 1.19
CA LYS A 169 -14.94 8.09 1.09
C LYS A 169 -15.43 6.90 0.27
N ASN A 170 -14.67 6.43 -0.72
CA ASN A 170 -15.08 5.31 -1.58
C ASN A 170 -14.36 4.01 -1.19
N PRO A 171 -15.04 3.06 -0.49
CA PRO A 171 -14.41 1.85 -0.01
C PRO A 171 -14.11 0.82 -1.11
N TRP A 172 -14.90 0.78 -2.18
CA TRP A 172 -14.63 -0.10 -3.33
C TRP A 172 -13.35 0.28 -4.06
N ARG A 173 -13.08 1.59 -4.15
CA ARG A 173 -11.81 2.09 -4.68
C ARG A 173 -10.63 1.69 -3.79
N ARG A 174 -10.84 1.50 -2.47
CA ARG A 174 -9.82 1.02 -1.52
C ARG A 174 -9.50 -0.46 -1.65
N VAL A 175 -10.46 -1.31 -2.03
CA VAL A 175 -10.17 -2.70 -2.41
C VAL A 175 -9.21 -2.75 -3.61
N LEU A 176 -9.41 -1.83 -4.56
CA LEU A 176 -8.58 -1.72 -5.77
C LEU A 176 -7.37 -0.79 -5.61
N LEU A 177 -7.22 -0.11 -4.46
CA LEU A 177 -6.10 0.82 -4.23
C LEU A 177 -4.74 0.14 -4.49
N PRO A 178 -4.51 -1.13 -4.13
CA PRO A 178 -3.24 -1.78 -4.41
C PRO A 178 -2.94 -2.02 -5.89
N LEU A 179 -3.89 -1.77 -6.79
CA LEU A 179 -3.67 -1.70 -8.24
C LEU A 179 -3.55 -0.26 -8.78
N GLN A 180 -3.70 0.76 -7.92
CA GLN A 180 -3.60 2.16 -8.33
C GLN A 180 -2.15 2.67 -8.29
N LYS A 181 -1.89 3.76 -9.03
CA LYS A 181 -0.55 4.36 -9.28
C LYS A 181 0.30 4.60 -8.02
N GLU A 182 -0.32 4.68 -6.84
CA GLU A 182 0.35 4.97 -5.57
C GLU A 182 1.02 3.72 -4.97
N ILE A 183 0.44 2.53 -5.18
CA ILE A 183 1.02 1.24 -4.71
C ILE A 183 1.93 0.61 -5.78
N VAL A 184 1.79 1.02 -7.05
CA VAL A 184 2.82 0.77 -8.08
C VAL A 184 4.19 1.25 -7.62
N ARG A 185 4.28 2.36 -6.87
CA ARG A 185 5.54 2.81 -6.25
C ARG A 185 6.10 1.77 -5.29
N MET A 186 5.29 1.23 -4.39
CA MET A 186 5.73 0.21 -3.44
C MET A 186 6.17 -1.08 -4.16
N HIS A 187 5.43 -1.51 -5.20
CA HIS A 187 5.82 -2.65 -6.03
C HIS A 187 7.13 -2.42 -6.78
N ILE A 188 7.28 -1.26 -7.42
CA ILE A 188 8.53 -0.87 -8.10
C ILE A 188 9.67 -0.84 -7.09
N MET A 189 9.45 -0.30 -5.88
CA MET A 189 10.48 -0.28 -4.85
C MET A 189 10.86 -1.70 -4.42
N ILE A 190 9.91 -2.59 -4.12
CA ILE A 190 10.20 -3.99 -3.78
C ILE A 190 11.02 -4.68 -4.88
N LEU A 191 10.72 -4.42 -6.15
CA LEU A 191 11.43 -5.02 -7.28
C LEU A 191 12.79 -4.37 -7.56
N ALA A 192 12.90 -3.05 -7.40
CA ALA A 192 14.11 -2.29 -7.73
C ALA A 192 15.13 -2.28 -6.58
N LEU A 193 14.66 -2.37 -5.33
CA LEU A 193 15.51 -2.28 -4.14
C LEU A 193 16.60 -3.33 -4.09
N PRO A 194 16.38 -4.62 -4.44
CA PRO A 194 17.44 -5.60 -4.48
C PRO A 194 18.57 -5.18 -5.44
N PHE A 195 18.23 -4.64 -6.60
CA PHE A 195 19.24 -4.14 -7.55
C PHE A 195 19.96 -2.88 -7.04
N LEU A 196 19.21 -1.92 -6.50
CA LEU A 196 19.81 -0.72 -5.89
C LEU A 196 20.72 -1.09 -4.73
N SER A 197 20.35 -2.12 -3.98
CA SER A 197 21.10 -2.64 -2.85
C SER A 197 22.40 -3.30 -3.30
N LEU A 198 22.37 -4.08 -4.38
CA LEU A 198 23.55 -4.67 -5.01
C LEU A 198 24.49 -3.61 -5.58
N ILE A 199 23.95 -2.57 -6.22
CA ILE A 199 24.73 -1.43 -6.74
C ILE A 199 25.37 -0.67 -5.57
N ALA A 200 24.61 -0.39 -4.51
CA ALA A 200 25.13 0.29 -3.33
C ALA A 200 26.22 -0.53 -2.64
N TRP A 201 26.04 -1.84 -2.50
CA TRP A 201 27.07 -2.74 -1.99
C TRP A 201 28.32 -2.75 -2.89
N ALA A 202 28.15 -2.80 -4.21
CA ALA A 202 29.28 -2.77 -5.15
C ALA A 202 30.07 -1.45 -5.11
N LEU A 203 29.39 -0.33 -4.88
CA LEU A 203 30.01 1.00 -4.83
C LEU A 203 30.62 1.32 -3.45
N PHE A 204 29.97 0.91 -2.36
CA PHE A 204 30.29 1.38 -1.00
C PHE A 204 30.79 0.27 -0.06
N LYS A 205 30.74 -1.01 -0.46
CA LYS A 205 31.11 -2.20 0.33
C LYS A 205 30.43 -2.21 1.71
N GLU A 206 30.99 -2.91 2.69
CA GLU A 206 30.39 -3.10 4.02
C GLU A 206 30.43 -1.84 4.91
N ALA A 207 31.24 -0.83 4.56
CA ALA A 207 31.50 0.32 5.43
C ALA A 207 30.32 1.30 5.60
N TYR A 208 29.26 1.20 4.77
CA TYR A 208 28.18 2.19 4.71
C TYR A 208 26.76 1.65 4.82
N GLN A 209 26.59 0.37 5.23
CA GLN A 209 25.27 -0.29 5.22
C GLN A 209 24.19 0.51 5.96
N SER A 210 24.48 1.02 7.16
CA SER A 210 23.50 1.79 7.95
C SER A 210 23.15 3.13 7.30
N ILE A 211 24.11 3.84 6.71
CA ILE A 211 23.87 5.11 6.01
C ILE A 211 23.02 4.87 4.75
N THR A 212 23.33 3.83 3.98
CA THR A 212 22.54 3.43 2.82
C THR A 212 21.10 3.12 3.19
N ILE A 213 20.88 2.36 4.27
CA ILE A 213 19.53 2.02 4.76
C ILE A 213 18.77 3.29 5.15
N VAL A 214 19.39 4.21 5.88
CA VAL A 214 18.74 5.48 6.27
C VAL A 214 18.37 6.32 5.05
N ILE A 215 19.24 6.40 4.03
CA ILE A 215 18.95 7.12 2.78
C ILE A 215 17.78 6.47 2.03
N LEU A 216 17.80 5.15 1.84
CA LEU A 216 16.73 4.41 1.15
C LEU A 216 15.40 4.53 1.89
N MET A 217 15.43 4.55 3.22
CA MET A 217 14.24 4.75 4.04
C MET A 217 13.71 6.18 3.95
N GLY A 218 14.60 7.17 3.83
CA GLY A 218 14.23 8.54 3.51
C GLY A 218 13.52 8.63 2.16
N LEU A 219 14.04 7.94 1.13
CA LEU A 219 13.37 7.84 -0.17
C LEU A 219 12.00 7.13 -0.09
N PHE A 220 11.84 6.13 0.78
CA PHE A 220 10.55 5.45 0.96
C PHE A 220 9.50 6.35 1.63
N TYR A 221 9.86 7.02 2.72
CA TYR A 221 8.93 7.77 3.58
C TYR A 221 8.74 9.24 3.21
N LEU A 222 9.81 9.91 2.79
CA LEU A 222 9.84 11.37 2.62
C LEU A 222 9.64 11.81 1.17
N LEU A 223 9.68 10.87 0.21
CA LEU A 223 9.45 11.21 -1.19
C LEU A 223 7.98 11.65 -1.37
N PRO A 224 7.74 12.91 -1.80
CA PRO A 224 6.41 13.49 -1.84
C PRO A 224 5.49 12.63 -2.68
N LYS A 225 4.33 12.30 -2.12
CA LYS A 225 3.24 11.70 -2.87
C LYS A 225 2.75 12.75 -3.85
N LYS A 226 2.62 12.37 -5.13
CA LYS A 226 1.94 13.24 -6.10
C LYS A 226 0.52 13.42 -5.59
N GLU A 227 0.17 14.63 -5.18
CA GLU A 227 -1.21 14.96 -4.84
C GLU A 227 -2.08 14.53 -6.03
N GLN A 228 -3.06 13.66 -5.76
CA GLN A 228 -4.15 13.44 -6.70
C GLN A 228 -4.94 14.75 -6.69
N GLY A 229 -4.47 15.70 -7.49
CA GLY A 229 -5.18 16.95 -7.77
C GLY A 229 -6.62 16.58 -8.10
N ASN A 230 -7.52 17.31 -7.43
CA ASN A 230 -8.96 17.39 -7.64
C ASN A 230 -9.49 16.40 -8.66
N ASP A 231 -10.36 15.50 -8.16
CA ASP A 231 -11.39 14.88 -8.98
C ASP A 231 -11.70 15.80 -10.14
N VAL A 232 -11.35 15.36 -11.35
CA VAL A 232 -11.93 15.93 -12.56
C VAL A 232 -13.41 15.82 -12.27
N GLU A 233 -13.97 16.97 -11.94
CA GLU A 233 -15.36 17.27 -11.97
C GLU A 233 -15.78 16.83 -13.36
N ILE A 234 -16.20 15.57 -13.48
CA ILE A 234 -17.09 15.14 -14.54
C ILE A 234 -18.35 15.90 -14.21
N THR A 235 -18.33 17.18 -14.56
CA THR A 235 -19.50 17.98 -14.81
C THR A 235 -20.26 17.16 -15.83
N GLY A 236 -21.19 16.37 -15.32
CA GLY A 236 -22.36 15.99 -16.07
C GLY A 236 -22.99 17.30 -16.50
N LYS A 237 -22.58 17.82 -17.65
CA LYS A 237 -23.49 18.62 -18.45
C LYS A 237 -24.62 17.67 -18.80
N PRO A 238 -25.86 17.96 -18.36
CA PRO A 238 -27.01 17.24 -18.86
C PRO A 238 -26.99 17.37 -20.38
N TRP A 239 -27.23 16.25 -21.06
CA TRP A 239 -27.59 16.26 -22.47
C TRP A 239 -28.88 17.08 -22.60
N THR A 240 -28.76 18.36 -22.95
CA THR A 240 -29.92 19.16 -23.35
C THR A 240 -30.31 18.71 -24.76
N SER A 241 -31.23 17.75 -24.83
CA SER A 241 -32.02 17.51 -26.02
C SER A 241 -32.91 18.74 -26.24
N GLY A 242 -32.58 19.61 -27.18
CA GLY A 242 -33.39 20.79 -27.41
C GLY A 242 -32.84 21.80 -28.40
N ASP A 243 -32.30 21.35 -29.53
CA ASP A 243 -32.18 22.20 -30.73
C ASP A 243 -32.84 21.47 -31.90
N ALA A 244 -34.17 21.44 -31.85
CA ALA A 244 -35.02 21.30 -33.01
C ALA A 244 -36.13 22.36 -32.88
N VAL A 245 -36.39 23.05 -33.98
CA VAL A 245 -37.41 24.08 -34.24
C VAL A 245 -36.91 25.52 -34.05
N GLY A 246 -36.67 26.17 -35.20
CA GLY A 246 -36.35 27.58 -35.39
C GLY A 246 -35.72 27.81 -36.75
#